data_AF-A0A2U1C779-F1
#
_entry.id   AF-A0A2U1C779-F1
#
_cell.length_a   1.000
_cell.length_b   1.000
_cell.length_c   1.000
_cell.angle_alpha   90.00
_cell.angle_beta   90.00
_cell.angle_gamma   90.00
#
_symmetry.space_group_name_H-M   'P 1'
#
loop_
_entity.id
_entity.type
_entity.pdbx_description
1 polymer ?
#
loop_
_entity_poly.entity_id
_entity_poly.type
_entity_poly.pdbx_seq_one_letter_code
_entity_poly.pdbx_strand_id
1 'polypeptide(L)'
;MAERITLSLWEPVQAHKAIMTAWHHAKGWLMAGDTRLTLEIRPEKRSDAQNRLLHACLGEISKQVEWAGAKRDVDTWKRLLTAAWLRARGEPIEMLPAVDGHGVDIVFRRTSQLTKAECAELSEFVMAWAAEQGVKFKAQEGWDD
;
A
#
# COMPACT_ATOMS: atom_id res chain seq x y z
N MET A 1 12.49 -7.22 -6.88
CA MET A 1 11.55 -8.19 -7.48
C MET A 1 10.25 -8.10 -6.71
N ALA A 2 9.08 -8.21 -7.35
CA ALA A 2 7.82 -8.04 -6.63
C ALA A 2 7.62 -9.21 -5.65
N GLU A 3 7.74 -8.94 -4.35
CA GLU A 3 7.66 -9.95 -3.28
C GLU A 3 6.24 -10.52 -3.08
N ARG A 4 5.23 -9.92 -3.71
CA ARG A 4 3.82 -10.27 -3.52
C ARG A 4 2.98 -9.98 -4.77
N ILE A 5 2.13 -10.93 -5.15
CA ILE A 5 1.03 -10.74 -6.11
C ILE A 5 -0.30 -10.81 -5.36
N THR A 6 -1.28 -10.00 -5.74
CA THR A 6 -2.64 -10.04 -5.18
C THR A 6 -3.62 -9.78 -6.32
N LEU A 7 -4.56 -10.70 -6.52
CA LEU A 7 -5.52 -10.69 -7.62
C LEU A 7 -6.93 -10.80 -7.04
N SER A 8 -7.85 -9.96 -7.50
CA SER A 8 -9.26 -10.08 -7.15
C SER A 8 -9.90 -11.22 -7.93
N LEU A 9 -10.84 -11.94 -7.30
CA LEU A 9 -11.58 -13.06 -7.90
C LEU A 9 -13.07 -12.72 -7.76
N TRP A 10 -13.78 -12.47 -8.86
CA TRP A 10 -15.19 -12.06 -8.81
C TRP A 10 -16.14 -12.91 -9.65
N GLU A 11 -15.63 -13.70 -10.60
CA GLU A 11 -16.43 -14.68 -11.33
C GLU A 11 -15.56 -15.88 -11.77
N PRO A 12 -16.14 -17.08 -12.00
CA PRO A 12 -15.38 -18.31 -12.23
C PRO A 12 -14.32 -18.27 -13.36
N VAL A 13 -14.64 -17.70 -14.53
CA VAL A 13 -13.77 -17.63 -15.70
C VAL A 13 -12.58 -16.69 -15.44
N GLN A 14 -12.83 -15.51 -14.89
CA GLN A 14 -11.82 -14.53 -14.49
C GLN A 14 -10.96 -15.06 -13.36
N ALA A 15 -11.57 -15.72 -12.37
CA ALA A 15 -10.85 -16.31 -11.25
C ALA A 15 -9.89 -17.40 -11.73
N HIS A 16 -10.33 -18.25 -12.67
CA HIS A 16 -9.47 -19.25 -13.31
C HIS A 16 -8.26 -18.60 -14.00
N LYS A 17 -8.48 -17.56 -14.80
CA LYS A 17 -7.38 -16.79 -15.44
C LYS A 17 -6.42 -16.22 -14.41
N ALA A 18 -6.92 -15.61 -13.34
CA ALA A 18 -6.12 -15.03 -12.28
C ALA A 18 -5.26 -16.08 -11.54
N ILE A 19 -5.85 -17.23 -11.19
CA ILE A 19 -5.14 -18.34 -10.55
C ILE A 19 -4.03 -18.87 -11.48
N MET A 20 -4.32 -19.02 -12.77
CA MET A 20 -3.29 -19.42 -13.74
C MET A 20 -2.16 -18.41 -13.81
N THR A 21 -2.43 -17.10 -13.83
CA THR A 21 -1.39 -16.07 -13.77
C THR A 21 -0.54 -16.23 -12.51
N ALA A 22 -1.17 -16.36 -11.33
CA ALA A 22 -0.45 -16.59 -10.07
C ALA A 22 0.44 -17.85 -10.12
N TRP A 23 -0.05 -18.95 -10.72
CA TRP A 23 0.72 -20.18 -10.89
C TRP A 23 1.97 -19.99 -11.76
N HIS A 24 1.88 -19.27 -12.88
CA HIS A 24 3.04 -19.02 -13.74
C HIS A 24 4.16 -18.28 -12.99
N HIS A 25 3.81 -17.30 -12.15
CA HIS A 25 4.77 -16.61 -11.29
C HIS A 25 5.33 -17.53 -10.20
N ALA A 26 4.46 -18.25 -9.49
CA ALA A 26 4.85 -19.14 -8.41
C ALA A 26 5.79 -20.26 -8.87
N LYS A 27 5.54 -20.85 -10.06
CA LYS A 27 6.39 -21.90 -10.64
C LYS A 27 7.83 -21.42 -10.82
N GLY A 28 8.04 -20.19 -11.30
CA GLY A 28 9.38 -19.61 -11.46
C GLY A 28 10.14 -19.54 -10.14
N TRP A 29 9.46 -19.12 -9.07
CA TRP A 29 10.05 -19.03 -7.72
C TRP A 29 10.34 -20.40 -7.10
N LEU A 30 9.44 -21.37 -7.26
CA LEU A 30 9.62 -22.72 -6.73
C LEU A 30 10.77 -23.46 -7.41
N MET A 31 10.95 -23.29 -8.73
CA MET A 31 12.05 -23.91 -9.47
C MET A 31 13.43 -23.35 -9.10
N ALA A 32 13.50 -22.13 -8.56
CA ALA A 32 14.75 -21.54 -8.08
C ALA A 32 15.23 -22.17 -6.75
N GLY A 33 14.38 -22.94 -6.04
CA GLY A 33 14.75 -23.77 -4.89
C GLY A 33 14.83 -23.07 -3.53
N ASP A 34 15.00 -21.75 -3.48
CA ASP A 34 15.30 -21.02 -2.24
C ASP A 34 14.08 -20.33 -1.60
N THR A 35 12.86 -20.52 -2.12
CA THR A 35 11.68 -19.79 -1.67
C THR A 35 10.49 -20.71 -1.41
N ARG A 36 9.89 -20.59 -0.21
CA ARG A 36 8.60 -21.20 0.12
C ARG A 36 7.49 -20.19 -0.16
N LEU A 37 6.39 -20.66 -0.74
CA LEU A 37 5.25 -19.83 -1.11
C LEU A 37 4.00 -20.20 -0.29
N THR A 38 3.16 -19.20 -0.03
CA THR A 38 1.86 -19.36 0.63
C THR A 38 0.77 -18.87 -0.31
N LEU A 39 -0.29 -19.67 -0.51
CA LEU A 39 -1.49 -19.28 -1.23
C LEU A 39 -2.63 -19.05 -0.23
N GLU A 40 -3.24 -17.87 -0.28
CA GLU A 40 -4.39 -17.52 0.56
C GLU A 40 -5.59 -17.19 -0.33
N ILE A 41 -6.69 -17.91 -0.13
CA ILE A 41 -7.99 -17.60 -0.74
C ILE A 41 -8.96 -17.36 0.41
N ARG A 42 -9.55 -16.17 0.43
CA ARG A 42 -10.52 -15.76 1.45
C ARG A 42 -11.54 -14.79 0.85
N PRO A 43 -12.72 -14.65 1.45
CA PRO A 43 -13.65 -13.59 1.09
C PRO A 43 -13.00 -12.22 1.17
N GLU A 44 -13.34 -11.36 0.21
CA GLU A 44 -12.94 -9.96 0.23
C GLU A 44 -13.66 -9.23 1.38
N LYS A 45 -12.89 -8.49 2.17
CA LYS A 45 -13.41 -7.56 3.17
C LYS A 45 -13.51 -6.18 2.54
N ARG A 46 -14.49 -5.37 2.97
CA ARG A 46 -14.59 -3.96 2.53
C ARG A 46 -13.32 -3.14 2.79
N SER A 47 -12.55 -3.50 3.82
CA SER A 47 -11.24 -2.90 4.11
C SER A 47 -10.18 -3.22 3.05
N ASP A 48 -10.30 -4.32 2.31
CA ASP A 48 -9.35 -4.68 1.26
C ASP A 48 -9.43 -3.71 0.08
N ALA A 49 -10.64 -3.33 -0.33
CA ALA A 49 -10.83 -2.32 -1.38
C ALA A 49 -10.23 -0.95 -0.98
N GLN A 50 -10.44 -0.53 0.26
CA GLN A 50 -9.85 0.70 0.81
C GLN A 50 -8.32 0.63 0.85
N ASN A 51 -7.77 -0.48 1.34
CA ASN A 51 -6.33 -0.67 1.37
C ASN A 51 -5.73 -0.68 -0.04
N ARG A 52 -6.37 -1.33 -1.01
CA ARG A 52 -5.93 -1.30 -2.42
C ARG A 52 -5.92 0.12 -2.98
N LEU A 53 -6.95 0.91 -2.70
CA LEU A 53 -7.03 2.31 -3.13
C LEU A 53 -5.88 3.14 -2.54
N LEU A 54 -5.67 3.04 -1.21
CA LEU A 54 -4.58 3.73 -0.53
C LEU A 54 -3.21 3.34 -1.12
N HIS A 55 -2.97 2.04 -1.31
CA HIS A 55 -1.71 1.55 -1.89
C HIS A 55 -1.52 1.97 -3.34
N ALA A 56 -2.58 1.99 -4.15
CA ALA A 56 -2.52 2.48 -5.53
C ALA A 56 -2.16 3.98 -5.55
N CYS A 57 -2.79 4.78 -4.69
CA CYS A 57 -2.51 6.20 -4.55
C CYS A 57 -1.04 6.46 -4.16
N LEU A 58 -0.55 5.78 -3.11
CA LEU A 58 0.85 5.84 -2.69
C LEU A 58 1.82 5.38 -3.78
N GLY A 59 1.42 4.39 -4.59
CA GLY A 59 2.17 3.93 -5.75
C GLY A 59 2.35 5.02 -6.81
N GLU A 60 1.31 5.80 -7.07
CA GLU A 60 1.40 6.94 -8.00
C GLU A 60 2.23 8.10 -7.42
N ILE A 61 2.06 8.42 -6.14
CA ILE A 61 2.89 9.40 -5.44
C ILE A 61 4.38 9.03 -5.53
N SER A 62 4.72 7.77 -5.23
CA SER A 62 6.10 7.27 -5.27
C SER A 62 6.77 7.44 -6.64
N LYS A 63 6.00 7.28 -7.72
CA LYS A 63 6.51 7.44 -9.09
C LYS A 63 6.67 8.90 -9.49
N GLN A 64 5.79 9.77 -9.02
CA GLN A 64 5.61 11.12 -9.56
C GLN A 64 6.23 12.22 -8.70
N VAL A 65 6.38 12.02 -7.38
CA VAL A 65 6.82 13.06 -6.45
C VAL A 65 8.25 12.82 -5.96
N GLU A 66 9.05 13.88 -6.03
CA GLU A 66 10.34 13.99 -5.35
C GLU A 66 10.17 14.75 -4.03
N TRP A 67 10.76 14.26 -2.93
CA TRP A 67 10.64 14.90 -1.62
C TRP A 67 11.95 14.89 -0.86
N ALA A 68 12.35 16.08 -0.39
CA ALA A 68 13.66 16.31 0.21
C ALA A 68 14.82 15.80 -0.68
N GLY A 69 14.77 16.18 -1.97
CA GLY A 69 15.84 15.92 -2.95
C GLY A 69 15.95 14.49 -3.48
N ALA A 70 14.96 13.62 -3.24
CA ALA A 70 14.92 12.29 -3.87
C ALA A 70 13.51 11.69 -3.91
N LYS A 71 13.29 10.76 -4.86
CA LYS A 71 12.10 9.92 -4.88
C LYS A 71 12.13 8.94 -3.72
N ARG A 72 10.96 8.62 -3.19
CA ARG A 72 10.78 7.69 -2.07
C ARG A 72 9.92 6.51 -2.48
N ASP A 73 10.18 5.35 -1.90
CA ASP A 73 9.34 4.18 -2.09
C ASP A 73 7.96 4.35 -1.43
N VAL A 74 7.06 3.44 -1.76
CA VAL A 74 5.67 3.43 -1.29
C VAL A 74 5.58 3.34 0.23
N ASP A 75 6.46 2.58 0.88
CA ASP A 75 6.41 2.40 2.34
C ASP A 75 6.89 3.64 3.09
N THR A 76 7.88 4.34 2.54
CA THR A 76 8.35 5.63 3.04
C THR A 76 7.26 6.68 2.91
N TRP A 77 6.61 6.77 1.75
CA TRP A 77 5.47 7.67 1.55
C TRP A 77 4.31 7.37 2.50
N LYS A 78 4.01 6.09 2.72
CA LYS A 78 3.00 5.66 3.70
C LYS A 78 3.31 6.23 5.09
N ARG A 79 4.55 6.08 5.57
CA ARG A 79 4.98 6.61 6.87
C ARG A 79 4.87 8.14 6.94
N LEU A 80 5.36 8.84 5.93
CA LEU A 80 5.34 10.31 5.86
C LEU A 80 3.92 10.87 5.89
N LEU A 81 3.01 10.28 5.11
CA LEU A 81 1.63 10.75 5.00
C LEU A 81 0.78 10.33 6.19
N THR A 82 1.00 9.13 6.77
CA THR A 82 0.38 8.78 8.06
C THR A 82 0.82 9.75 9.15
N ALA A 83 2.09 10.13 9.20
CA ALA A 83 2.58 11.13 10.15
C ALA A 83 1.96 12.52 9.93
N ALA A 84 1.81 12.97 8.68
CA ALA A 84 1.16 14.23 8.37
C ALA A 84 -0.32 14.23 8.77
N TRP A 85 -1.03 13.13 8.50
CA TRP A 85 -2.42 12.94 8.89
C TRP A 85 -2.60 12.94 10.41
N LEU A 86 -1.74 12.26 11.18
CA LEU A 86 -1.78 12.29 12.64
C LEU A 86 -1.63 13.73 13.17
N ARG A 87 -0.68 14.50 12.63
CA ARG A 87 -0.51 15.92 12.99
C ARG A 87 -1.75 16.74 12.66
N ALA A 88 -2.39 16.50 11.51
CA ALA A 88 -3.64 17.17 11.14
C ALA A 88 -4.79 16.84 12.11
N ARG A 89 -4.79 15.62 12.70
CA ARG A 89 -5.72 15.21 13.77
C ARG A 89 -5.35 15.72 15.16
N GLY A 90 -4.22 16.42 15.31
CA GLY A 90 -3.68 16.79 16.62
C GLY A 90 -3.16 15.59 17.43
N GLU A 91 -2.95 14.43 16.80
CA GLU A 91 -2.36 13.26 17.42
C GLU A 91 -0.82 13.35 17.36
N PRO A 92 -0.11 13.15 18.49
CA PRO A 92 1.34 13.20 18.51
C PRO A 92 1.94 11.99 17.80
N ILE A 93 3.15 12.18 17.28
CA ILE A 93 4.00 11.08 16.79
C ILE A 93 4.98 10.74 17.89
N GLU A 94 5.14 9.44 18.16
CA GLU A 94 6.08 8.96 19.16
C GLU A 94 7.51 9.04 18.63
N MET A 95 8.37 9.75 19.35
CA MET A 95 9.80 9.86 19.08
C MET A 95 10.54 9.32 20.29
N LEU A 96 11.36 8.29 20.08
CA LEU A 96 12.08 7.58 21.14
C LEU A 96 13.59 7.68 20.90
N PRO A 97 14.43 7.67 21.95
CA PRO A 97 15.85 7.41 21.78
C PRO A 97 16.06 6.09 21.05
N ALA A 98 17.00 6.05 20.11
CA ALA A 98 17.33 4.82 19.41
C ALA A 98 17.81 3.76 20.41
N VAL A 99 17.37 2.51 20.22
CA VAL A 99 17.65 1.41 21.18
C VAL A 99 19.14 1.08 21.25
N ASP A 100 19.90 1.41 20.20
CA ASP A 100 21.37 1.28 20.15
C ASP A 100 22.11 2.46 20.81
N GLY A 101 21.39 3.49 21.29
CA GLY A 101 21.95 4.70 21.88
C GLY A 101 22.48 5.73 20.87
N HIS A 102 22.32 5.50 19.58
CA HIS A 102 22.91 6.30 18.52
C HIS A 102 21.86 7.03 17.66
N GLY A 103 20.96 7.77 18.31
CA GLY A 103 20.05 8.68 17.61
C GLY A 103 18.64 8.67 18.17
N VAL A 104 17.68 8.85 17.25
CA VAL A 104 16.24 8.93 17.55
C VAL A 104 15.48 8.10 16.54
N ASP A 105 14.56 7.29 17.03
CA ASP A 105 13.59 6.54 16.24
C ASP A 105 12.24 7.25 16.22
N ILE A 106 11.61 7.30 15.05
CA ILE A 106 10.23 7.74 14.91
C ILE A 106 9.35 6.50 14.82
N VAL A 107 8.50 6.32 15.83
CA VAL A 107 7.55 5.21 15.90
C VAL A 107 6.23 5.66 15.29
N PHE A 108 5.99 5.22 14.06
CA PHE A 108 4.76 5.53 13.33
C PHE A 108 3.62 4.60 13.76
N ARG A 109 2.41 5.17 13.83
CA ARG A 109 1.18 4.39 13.99
C ARG A 109 1.06 3.37 12.86
N ARG A 110 0.81 2.10 13.22
CA ARG A 110 0.67 1.02 12.23
C ARG A 110 -0.67 1.15 11.52
N THR A 111 -0.66 1.29 10.20
CA THR A 111 -1.89 1.36 9.40
C THR A 111 -2.76 0.10 9.53
N SER A 112 -2.15 -1.05 9.84
CA SER A 112 -2.85 -2.32 10.10
C SER A 112 -3.68 -2.32 11.38
N GLN A 113 -3.46 -1.37 12.30
CA GLN A 113 -4.22 -1.21 13.54
C GLN A 113 -5.28 -0.11 13.43
N LEU A 114 -5.38 0.57 12.29
CA LEU A 114 -6.41 1.57 12.06
C LEU A 114 -7.78 0.91 12.01
N THR A 115 -8.76 1.59 12.58
CA THR A 115 -10.15 1.25 12.32
C THR A 115 -10.48 1.50 10.85
N LYS A 116 -11.58 0.92 10.39
CA LYS A 116 -12.07 1.14 9.01
C LYS A 116 -12.36 2.62 8.70
N ALA A 117 -12.86 3.36 9.69
CA ALA A 117 -13.14 4.79 9.55
C ALA A 117 -11.84 5.59 9.38
N GLU A 118 -10.85 5.31 10.22
CA GLU A 118 -9.54 5.95 10.15
C GLU A 118 -8.78 5.61 8.86
N CYS A 119 -8.90 4.38 8.35
CA CYS A 119 -8.30 4.02 7.06
C CYS A 119 -8.94 4.80 5.90
N ALA A 120 -10.27 5.01 5.96
CA ALA A 120 -10.96 5.82 4.97
C ALA A 120 -10.53 7.29 5.05
N GLU A 121 -10.45 7.85 6.26
CA GLU A 121 -10.00 9.22 6.50
C GLU A 121 -8.55 9.44 6.05
N LEU A 122 -7.64 8.52 6.38
CA LEU A 122 -6.26 8.56 5.90
C LEU A 122 -6.20 8.49 4.38
N SER A 123 -7.04 7.67 3.74
CA SER A 123 -7.08 7.57 2.28
C SER A 123 -7.51 8.89 1.64
N GLU A 124 -8.53 9.54 2.20
CA GLU A 124 -8.99 10.86 1.75
C GLU A 124 -7.91 11.93 1.92
N PHE A 125 -7.26 11.99 3.08
CA PHE A 125 -6.13 12.88 3.34
C PHE A 125 -5.01 12.69 2.31
N VAL A 126 -4.64 11.43 2.02
CA VAL A 126 -3.59 11.10 1.05
C VAL A 126 -3.97 11.51 -0.37
N MET A 127 -5.22 11.29 -0.77
CA MET A 127 -5.71 11.71 -2.09
C MET A 127 -5.75 13.23 -2.23
N ALA A 128 -6.18 13.95 -1.19
CA ALA A 128 -6.17 15.41 -1.17
C ALA A 128 -4.75 15.96 -1.31
N TRP A 129 -3.82 15.46 -0.49
CA TRP A 129 -2.41 15.85 -0.56
C TRP A 129 -1.79 15.54 -1.94
N ALA A 130 -2.10 14.37 -2.51
CA ALA A 130 -1.62 14.00 -3.84
C ALA A 130 -2.15 14.94 -4.94
N ALA A 131 -3.41 15.34 -4.84
CA ALA A 131 -4.01 16.31 -5.76
C ALA A 131 -3.33 17.68 -5.65
N GLU A 132 -3.01 18.15 -4.44
CA GLU A 132 -2.25 19.38 -4.21
C GLU A 132 -0.85 19.33 -4.82
N GLN A 133 -0.21 18.14 -4.82
CA GLN A 133 1.08 17.92 -5.48
C GLN A 133 0.97 17.70 -7.00
N GLY A 134 -0.23 17.76 -7.58
CA GLY A 134 -0.45 17.56 -9.00
C GLY A 134 -0.24 16.13 -9.49
N VAL A 135 -0.34 15.13 -8.59
CA VAL A 135 -0.22 13.71 -8.94
C VAL A 135 -1.40 13.32 -9.83
N LYS A 136 -1.10 12.69 -10.97
CA LYS A 136 -2.12 12.21 -11.90
C LYS A 136 -2.41 10.75 -11.63
N PHE A 137 -3.62 10.44 -11.20
CA PHE A 137 -4.07 9.06 -11.09
C PHE A 137 -4.43 8.51 -12.46
N LYS A 138 -4.00 7.28 -12.75
CA LYS A 138 -4.52 6.54 -13.89
C LYS A 138 -6.00 6.28 -13.61
N ALA A 139 -6.88 6.69 -14.51
CA ALA A 139 -8.25 6.20 -14.50
C ALA A 139 -8.19 4.67 -14.54
N GLN A 140 -9.03 3.98 -13.76
CA GLN A 140 -9.24 2.55 -14.01
C GLN A 140 -9.81 2.44 -15.43
N GLU A 141 -9.02 1.96 -16.37
CA GLU A 141 -9.53 1.53 -17.68
C GLU A 141 -10.61 0.46 -17.44
N GLY A 142 -11.84 0.75 -17.85
CA GLY A 142 -12.90 -0.23 -18.11
C GLY A 142 -13.78 -0.65 -16.94
N TRP A 143 -14.84 0.12 -16.67
CA TRP A 143 -16.19 -0.42 -16.84
C TRP A 143 -16.65 0.11 -18.19
N ASP A 144 -16.29 -0.60 -19.26
CA ASP A 144 -17.01 -0.48 -20.51
C ASP A 144 -18.20 -1.44 -20.40
N ASP A 145 -19.38 -0.94 -20.80
CA ASP A 145 -20.69 -1.61 -20.79
C ASP A 145 -20.70 -3.06 -21.31
#